data_AF-L9JWE7-F1
#
_entry.id   AF-L9JWE7-F1
#
_cell.length_a   1.000
_cell.length_b   1.000
_cell.length_c   1.000
_cell.angle_alpha   90.00
_cell.angle_beta   90.00
_cell.angle_gamma   90.00
#
_symmetry.space_group_name_H-M   'P 1'
#
loop_
_entity.id
_entity.type
_entity.pdbx_description
1 polymer ?
#
loop_
_entity_poly.entity_id
_entity_poly.type
_entity_poly.pdbx_seq_one_letter_code
_entity_poly.pdbx_strand_id
1 'polypeptide(L)'
;MRACAAMSKISSWSSAQSDTSILQNYTPCQQEGKYYSEEARVDLQNPRRDYELYKNPGQELQQLMAEIQDLKSRGGKDVTIEMEEWTIHFMTLKKFNRLSYIRLKKGRKQIHEAKQKVNAYHLQLQKLLFEEALPDTSKAEITMGDPYQPTLARLAWELEQQKRLTENYLECLSNKKSLKETEVKEYLSSLQPRLNSIMLAFLLVQEYLFMPCDQVHKQYETARHLPPPLYVMFVQATVYGQACNKTLSVAIEGSVDEASALFKPPEDSQDDESDSDAEEEQTTKCRQPTLGIQLDDKHMILKRHPLSVMLY
;
A
#
# COMPACT_ATOMS: atom_id res chain seq x y z
N MET A 1 22.56 53.98 -21.06
CA MET A 1 21.31 53.59 -21.75
C MET A 1 20.69 52.33 -21.12
N ARG A 2 20.34 52.36 -19.82
CA ARG A 2 19.56 51.28 -19.17
C ARG A 2 18.35 51.78 -18.37
N ALA A 3 18.13 53.10 -18.29
CA ALA A 3 17.01 53.70 -17.55
C ALA A 3 15.74 53.93 -18.39
N CYS A 4 15.76 53.77 -19.72
CA CYS A 4 14.59 54.04 -20.57
C CYS A 4 13.64 52.85 -20.74
N ALA A 5 14.00 51.63 -20.33
CA ALA A 5 13.16 50.45 -20.54
C ALA A 5 12.18 50.15 -19.39
N ALA A 6 12.40 50.69 -18.18
CA ALA A 6 11.55 50.41 -17.01
C ALA A 6 10.29 51.31 -16.94
N MET A 7 10.29 52.48 -17.58
CA MET A 7 9.17 53.43 -17.49
C MET A 7 8.00 53.13 -18.44
N SER A 8 8.13 52.20 -19.39
CA SER A 8 7.04 51.85 -20.32
C SER A 8 6.07 50.76 -19.81
N LYS A 9 6.32 50.15 -18.63
CA LYS A 9 5.41 49.12 -18.07
C LYS A 9 4.57 49.58 -16.87
N ILE A 10 4.78 50.80 -16.38
CA ILE A 10 4.03 51.36 -15.23
C ILE A 10 2.82 52.18 -15.73
N SER A 11 2.85 52.67 -16.97
CA SER A 11 1.76 53.46 -17.57
C SER A 11 0.50 52.65 -17.92
N SER A 12 0.54 51.32 -17.95
CA SER A 12 -0.63 50.49 -18.29
C SER A 12 -1.49 50.06 -17.09
N TRP A 13 -1.11 50.44 -15.86
CA TRP A 13 -1.86 50.10 -14.63
C TRP A 13 -2.48 51.32 -13.93
N SER A 14 -2.42 52.49 -14.58
CA SER A 14 -2.89 53.76 -14.00
C SER A 14 -4.13 54.35 -14.67
N SER A 15 -4.86 53.57 -15.48
CA SER A 15 -6.04 54.05 -16.23
C SER A 15 -7.36 53.41 -15.82
N ALA A 16 -7.48 52.89 -14.60
CA ALA A 16 -8.76 52.37 -14.09
C ALA A 16 -9.00 52.83 -12.65
N GLN A 17 -9.22 54.13 -12.47
CA GLN A 17 -9.89 54.68 -11.29
C GLN A 17 -10.54 56.02 -11.64
N SER A 18 -11.77 55.93 -12.13
CA SER A 18 -12.77 56.96 -12.01
C SER A 18 -14.07 56.24 -11.66
N ASP A 19 -14.51 56.33 -10.42
CA ASP A 19 -15.79 56.98 -10.09
C ASP A 19 -16.31 56.68 -8.68
N THR A 20 -16.75 57.78 -8.05
CA THR A 20 -17.86 57.91 -7.10
C THR A 20 -17.77 57.29 -5.71
N SER A 21 -17.48 58.17 -4.74
CA SER A 21 -18.35 58.49 -3.58
C SER A 21 -19.36 57.43 -3.12
N ILE A 22 -19.22 56.94 -1.89
CA ILE A 22 -20.18 57.10 -0.77
C ILE A 22 -19.47 56.68 0.51
N LEU A 23 -19.33 57.64 1.43
CA LEU A 23 -18.86 57.44 2.80
C LEU A 23 -20.11 57.51 3.67
N GLN A 24 -20.68 56.36 4.03
CA GLN A 24 -21.59 56.30 5.15
C GLN A 24 -21.64 54.89 5.75
N ASN A 25 -21.57 54.87 7.08
CA ASN A 25 -21.88 53.78 8.01
C ASN A 25 -20.68 53.03 8.56
N TYR A 26 -20.07 53.65 9.59
CA TYR A 26 -19.42 52.95 10.68
C TYR A 26 -20.48 52.18 11.48
N THR A 27 -20.41 50.86 11.44
CA THR A 27 -21.00 49.96 12.44
C THR A 27 -19.90 48.96 12.84
N PRO A 28 -19.54 48.85 14.13
CA PRO A 28 -18.50 47.92 14.57
C PRO A 28 -19.11 46.53 14.75
N CYS A 29 -18.85 45.61 13.81
CA CYS A 29 -19.12 44.20 14.03
C CYS A 29 -18.15 43.31 13.25
N GLN A 30 -17.54 42.38 14.01
CA GLN A 30 -16.90 41.13 13.57
C GLN A 30 -15.58 41.24 12.78
N GLN A 31 -14.47 41.36 13.51
CA GLN A 31 -13.14 40.95 13.04
C GLN A 31 -12.93 39.42 13.22
N GLU A 32 -13.88 38.60 12.76
CA GLU A 32 -13.69 37.15 12.59
C GLU A 32 -13.71 36.86 11.09
N GLY A 33 -12.65 37.25 10.38
CA GLY A 33 -12.66 37.10 8.91
C GLY A 33 -11.35 37.33 8.17
N LYS A 34 -10.21 37.45 8.87
CA LYS A 34 -8.89 37.59 8.24
C LYS A 34 -7.86 36.52 8.62
N TYR A 35 -8.24 35.51 9.41
CA TYR A 35 -7.35 34.39 9.74
C TYR A 35 -7.26 33.32 8.62
N TYR A 36 -8.10 33.41 7.59
CA TYR A 36 -8.26 32.39 6.54
C TYR A 36 -7.46 32.67 5.24
N SER A 37 -6.22 33.14 5.34
CA SER A 37 -5.34 33.21 4.16
C SER A 37 -3.96 32.58 4.34
N GLU A 38 -3.44 32.49 5.56
CA GLU A 38 -2.10 31.93 5.81
C GLU A 38 -2.15 30.47 6.26
N GLU A 39 -3.08 30.11 7.16
CA GLU A 39 -3.20 28.74 7.67
C GLU A 39 -3.59 27.75 6.57
N ALA A 40 -4.52 28.13 5.69
CA ALA A 40 -4.91 27.32 4.53
C ALA A 40 -3.79 27.16 3.48
N ARG A 41 -2.87 28.13 3.38
CA ARG A 41 -1.70 28.04 2.49
C ARG A 41 -0.65 27.08 3.02
N VAL A 42 -0.44 27.04 4.34
CA VAL A 42 0.48 26.09 4.99
C VAL A 42 0.11 24.64 4.69
N ASP A 43 -1.18 24.35 4.50
CA ASP A 43 -1.71 23.00 4.26
C ASP A 43 -1.46 22.48 2.84
N LEU A 44 -1.37 23.38 1.87
CA LEU A 44 -1.15 23.05 0.45
C LEU A 44 0.33 23.15 0.05
N GLN A 45 1.16 23.75 0.90
CA GLN A 45 2.51 24.17 0.54
C GLN A 45 3.58 23.22 1.10
N ASN A 46 4.52 22.82 0.24
CA ASN A 46 5.53 21.81 0.57
C ASN A 46 6.64 22.39 1.49
N PRO A 47 6.87 21.80 2.68
CA PRO A 47 7.89 22.27 3.63
C PRO A 47 9.31 22.32 3.08
N ARG A 48 9.70 21.39 2.21
CA ARG A 48 11.04 21.38 1.60
C ARG A 48 11.22 22.54 0.63
N ARG A 49 10.21 22.80 -0.21
CA ARG A 49 10.26 23.94 -1.15
C ARG A 49 10.30 25.28 -0.42
N ASP A 50 9.60 25.40 0.70
CA ASP A 50 9.65 26.62 1.52
C ASP A 50 11.03 26.88 2.10
N TYR A 51 11.75 25.82 2.48
CA TYR A 51 13.11 25.94 2.98
C TYR A 51 14.09 26.38 1.89
N GLU A 52 13.98 25.80 0.68
CA GLU A 52 14.78 26.25 -0.47
C GLU A 52 14.51 27.71 -0.82
N LEU A 53 13.25 28.12 -0.86
CA LEU A 53 12.87 29.51 -1.12
C LEU A 53 13.25 30.47 0.01
N TYR A 54 13.36 29.99 1.25
CA TYR A 54 13.83 30.78 2.39
C TYR A 54 15.33 31.11 2.30
N LYS A 55 16.13 30.23 1.68
CA LYS A 55 17.58 30.42 1.52
C LYS A 55 17.90 31.61 0.62
N ASN A 56 17.12 31.83 -0.44
CA ASN A 56 17.37 32.87 -1.43
C ASN A 56 17.36 34.29 -0.84
N PRO A 57 16.32 34.76 -0.11
CA PRO A 57 16.34 36.06 0.55
C PRO A 57 17.50 36.25 1.54
N GLY A 58 17.93 35.17 2.20
CA GLY A 58 19.06 35.21 3.13
C GLY A 58 20.39 35.46 2.41
N GLN A 59 20.59 34.83 1.26
CA GLN A 59 21.77 35.04 0.42
C GLN A 59 21.75 36.41 -0.26
N GLU A 60 20.59 36.84 -0.78
CA GLU A 60 20.38 38.16 -1.38
C GLU A 60 20.65 39.28 -0.36
N LEU A 61 20.18 39.12 0.89
CA LEU A 61 20.50 40.06 1.97
C LEU A 61 22.00 40.10 2.30
N GLN A 62 22.70 38.96 2.27
CA GLN A 62 24.15 38.93 2.49
C GLN A 62 24.91 39.65 1.37
N GLN A 63 24.50 39.45 0.13
CA GLN A 63 25.08 40.11 -1.03
C GLN A 63 24.83 41.62 -0.98
N LEU A 64 23.60 42.04 -0.68
CA LEU A 64 23.23 43.44 -0.53
C LEU A 64 23.99 44.12 0.62
N MET A 65 24.22 43.42 1.74
CA MET A 65 25.05 43.94 2.84
C MET A 65 26.51 44.16 2.42
N ALA A 66 27.07 43.28 1.59
CA ALA A 66 28.42 43.43 1.05
C ALA A 66 28.51 44.61 0.05
N GLU A 67 27.51 44.76 -0.83
CA GLU A 67 27.43 45.85 -1.80
C GLU A 67 27.30 47.22 -1.11
N ILE A 68 26.43 47.33 -0.10
CA ILE A 68 26.29 48.53 0.74
C ILE A 68 27.63 48.87 1.43
N GLN A 69 28.36 47.86 1.92
CA GLN A 69 29.66 48.07 2.57
C GLN A 69 30.70 48.63 1.58
N ASP A 70 30.74 48.10 0.37
CA ASP A 70 31.63 48.57 -0.70
C ASP A 70 31.25 49.97 -1.20
N LEU A 71 29.96 50.26 -1.38
CA LEU A 71 29.47 51.60 -1.78
C LEU A 71 29.77 52.66 -0.73
N LYS A 72 29.63 52.32 0.56
CA LYS A 72 30.04 53.19 1.67
C LYS A 72 31.53 53.50 1.65
N SER A 73 32.38 52.54 1.28
CA SER A 73 33.83 52.76 1.14
C SER A 73 34.20 53.71 -0.01
N ARG A 74 33.35 53.80 -1.04
CA ARG A 74 33.56 54.62 -2.26
C ARG A 74 32.84 55.97 -2.23
N GLY A 75 32.02 56.26 -1.20
CA GLY A 75 31.29 57.52 -1.04
C GLY A 75 30.05 57.69 -1.92
N GLY A 76 29.46 56.58 -2.41
CA GLY A 76 28.26 56.59 -3.26
C GLY A 76 26.96 56.92 -2.49
N LYS A 77 25.98 57.53 -3.19
CA LYS A 77 24.66 57.92 -2.62
C LYS A 77 23.51 56.95 -2.95
N ASP A 78 23.77 55.85 -3.64
CA ASP A 78 22.75 54.92 -4.16
C ASP A 78 22.07 54.02 -3.11
N VAL A 79 22.37 54.27 -1.83
CA VAL A 79 21.90 53.51 -0.66
C VAL A 79 20.37 53.44 -0.57
N THR A 80 19.63 54.38 -1.18
CA THR A 80 18.17 54.44 -1.06
C THR A 80 17.43 53.32 -1.79
N ILE A 81 17.88 52.90 -2.98
CA ILE A 81 17.24 51.82 -3.76
C ILE A 81 17.51 50.46 -3.09
N GLU A 82 18.73 50.25 -2.60
CA GLU A 82 19.11 49.04 -1.86
C GLU A 82 18.30 48.88 -0.56
N MET A 83 17.87 49.98 0.09
CA MET A 83 17.02 49.89 1.29
C MET A 83 15.59 49.40 0.99
N GLU A 84 15.07 49.67 -0.21
CA GLU A 84 13.76 49.14 -0.64
C GLU A 84 13.83 47.63 -0.87
N GLU A 85 14.85 47.15 -1.58
CA GLU A 85 15.10 45.72 -1.81
C GLU A 85 15.34 44.98 -0.48
N TRP A 86 16.17 45.55 0.42
CA TRP A 86 16.41 45.02 1.76
C TRP A 86 15.11 44.81 2.55
N THR A 87 14.20 45.79 2.48
CA THR A 87 12.91 45.73 3.17
C THR A 87 12.04 44.60 2.62
N ILE A 88 12.03 44.37 1.30
CA ILE A 88 11.26 43.29 0.66
C ILE A 88 11.79 41.92 1.09
N HIS A 89 13.11 41.69 1.07
CA HIS A 89 13.69 40.42 1.52
C HIS A 89 13.41 40.17 3.01
N PHE A 90 13.48 41.21 3.85
CA PHE A 90 13.18 41.09 5.28
C PHE A 90 11.70 40.76 5.56
N MET A 91 10.76 41.39 4.84
CA MET A 91 9.34 41.05 4.93
C MET A 91 9.07 39.62 4.47
N THR A 92 9.79 39.15 3.44
CA THR A 92 9.72 37.78 2.95
C THR A 92 10.22 36.77 3.99
N LEU A 93 11.35 37.02 4.65
CA LEU A 93 11.85 36.20 5.76
C LEU A 93 10.86 36.14 6.94
N LYS A 94 10.30 37.29 7.33
CA LYS A 94 9.27 37.35 8.39
C LYS A 94 8.05 36.49 8.05
N LYS A 95 7.63 36.50 6.78
CA LYS A 95 6.52 35.67 6.30
C LYS A 95 6.86 34.18 6.38
N PHE A 96 8.06 33.76 5.97
CA PHE A 96 8.50 32.37 6.13
C PHE A 96 8.53 31.95 7.60
N ASN A 97 9.04 32.80 8.51
CA ASN A 97 9.04 32.52 9.94
C ASN A 97 7.62 32.37 10.51
N ARG A 98 6.69 33.20 10.06
CA ARG A 98 5.27 33.10 10.42
C ARG A 98 4.67 31.77 9.97
N LEU A 99 4.92 31.35 8.72
CA LEU A 99 4.45 30.08 8.18
C LEU A 99 5.03 28.88 8.94
N SER A 100 6.33 28.90 9.24
CA SER A 100 7.00 27.87 10.05
C SER A 100 6.39 27.75 11.44
N TYR A 101 6.11 28.88 12.11
CA TYR A 101 5.45 28.89 13.41
C TYR A 101 4.04 28.28 13.34
N ILE A 102 3.24 28.66 12.33
CA ILE A 102 1.89 28.10 12.12
C ILE A 102 1.97 26.59 11.91
N ARG A 103 2.87 26.11 11.05
CA ARG A 103 3.09 24.68 10.77
C ARG A 103 3.45 23.91 12.05
N LEU A 104 4.38 24.43 12.84
CA LEU A 104 4.79 23.83 14.12
C LEU A 104 3.64 23.79 15.13
N LYS A 105 2.89 24.89 15.26
CA LYS A 105 1.74 24.97 16.17
C LYS A 105 0.66 23.96 15.77
N LYS A 106 0.38 23.82 14.48
CA LYS A 106 -0.57 22.84 13.94
C LYS A 106 -0.12 21.41 14.20
N GLY A 107 1.14 21.07 13.86
CA GLY A 107 1.70 19.74 14.11
C GLY A 107 1.67 19.36 15.60
N ARG A 108 1.99 20.31 16.49
CA ARG A 108 1.91 20.09 17.95
C ARG A 108 0.49 19.76 18.42
N LYS A 109 -0.52 20.47 17.92
CA LYS A 109 -1.93 20.19 18.26
C LYS A 109 -2.34 18.80 17.79
N GLN A 110 -2.02 18.44 16.55
CA GLN A 110 -2.33 17.11 16.00
C GLN A 110 -1.71 15.98 16.82
N ILE A 111 -0.42 16.12 17.18
CA ILE A 111 0.27 15.13 18.03
C ILE A 111 -0.39 15.05 19.41
N HIS A 112 -0.76 16.19 20.00
CA HIS A 112 -1.41 16.21 21.31
C HIS A 112 -2.78 15.52 21.29
N GLU A 113 -3.61 15.81 20.29
CA GLU A 113 -4.93 15.18 20.11
C GLU A 113 -4.79 13.66 19.86
N ALA A 114 -3.86 13.24 19.00
CA ALA A 114 -3.58 11.82 18.77
C ALA A 114 -3.14 11.12 20.06
N LYS A 115 -2.23 11.74 20.83
CA LYS A 115 -1.78 11.22 22.12
C LYS A 115 -2.92 11.07 23.12
N GLN A 116 -3.81 12.06 23.22
CA GLN A 116 -4.98 11.97 24.10
C GLN A 116 -5.90 10.80 23.73
N LYS A 117 -6.15 10.60 22.43
CA LYS A 117 -6.95 9.45 21.94
C LYS A 117 -6.30 8.11 22.27
N VAL A 118 -5.00 7.97 22.01
CA VAL A 118 -4.22 6.76 22.36
C VAL A 118 -4.29 6.49 23.87
N ASN A 119 -4.12 7.51 24.71
CA ASN A 119 -4.23 7.36 26.16
C ASN A 119 -5.63 6.89 26.59
N ALA A 120 -6.70 7.39 25.95
CA ALA A 120 -8.06 6.97 26.24
C ALA A 120 -8.29 5.49 25.88
N TYR A 121 -7.82 5.04 24.71
CA TYR A 121 -7.89 3.64 24.32
C TYR A 121 -7.04 2.74 25.22
N HIS A 122 -5.84 3.19 25.59
CA HIS A 122 -4.98 2.46 26.51
C HIS A 122 -5.67 2.27 27.88
N LEU A 123 -6.36 3.28 28.38
CA LEU A 123 -7.13 3.19 29.62
C LEU A 123 -8.32 2.22 29.50
N GLN A 124 -9.04 2.22 28.38
CA GLN A 124 -10.13 1.27 28.13
C GLN A 124 -9.63 -0.17 28.05
N LEU A 125 -8.54 -0.40 27.30
CA LEU A 125 -7.88 -1.69 27.22
C LEU A 125 -7.45 -2.17 28.61
N GLN A 126 -6.86 -1.28 29.41
CA GLN A 126 -6.46 -1.60 30.77
C GLN A 126 -7.65 -2.01 31.64
N LYS A 127 -8.83 -1.37 31.50
CA LYS A 127 -10.04 -1.76 32.24
C LYS A 127 -10.52 -3.15 31.85
N LEU A 128 -10.58 -3.46 30.56
CA LEU A 128 -11.00 -4.78 30.06
C LEU A 128 -10.04 -5.89 30.51
N LEU A 129 -8.73 -5.65 30.42
CA LEU A 129 -7.73 -6.59 30.91
C LEU A 129 -7.84 -6.83 32.42
N PHE A 130 -8.17 -5.80 33.19
CA PHE A 130 -8.39 -5.94 34.64
C PHE A 130 -9.65 -6.76 34.96
N GLU A 131 -10.74 -6.57 34.20
CA GLU A 131 -11.96 -7.37 34.34
C GLU A 131 -11.72 -8.86 34.01
N GLU A 132 -10.94 -9.15 32.97
CA GLU A 132 -10.56 -10.53 32.60
C GLU A 132 -9.53 -11.13 33.58
N ALA A 133 -8.68 -10.31 34.19
CA ALA A 133 -7.66 -10.71 35.15
C ALA A 133 -8.21 -11.09 36.54
N LEU A 134 -9.45 -10.71 36.86
CA LEU A 134 -10.09 -10.96 38.14
C LEU A 134 -11.21 -12.03 38.04
N PRO A 135 -10.88 -13.32 37.86
CA PRO A 135 -11.84 -14.38 38.12
C PRO A 135 -12.00 -14.70 39.63
N ASP A 136 -11.16 -14.13 40.51
CA ASP A 136 -11.25 -14.37 41.95
C ASP A 136 -11.60 -13.10 42.72
N THR A 137 -12.89 -12.97 43.04
CA THR A 137 -13.50 -11.95 43.89
C THR A 137 -12.93 -11.88 45.32
N SER A 138 -11.90 -12.68 45.66
CA SER A 138 -11.28 -12.74 46.99
C SER A 138 -10.20 -11.68 47.23
N LYS A 139 -9.75 -10.95 46.20
CA LYS A 139 -8.80 -9.82 46.37
C LYS A 139 -9.47 -8.45 46.40
N ALA A 140 -10.77 -8.37 46.17
CA ALA A 140 -11.52 -7.11 46.10
C ALA A 140 -11.63 -6.39 47.46
N GLU A 141 -11.40 -7.08 48.58
CA GLU A 141 -11.61 -6.52 49.92
C GLU A 141 -10.39 -5.76 50.48
N ILE A 142 -9.21 -5.83 49.84
CA ILE A 142 -7.97 -5.18 50.31
C ILE A 142 -7.63 -3.90 49.52
N THR A 143 -8.43 -3.51 48.52
CA THR A 143 -8.05 -2.43 47.58
C THR A 143 -8.61 -1.04 47.92
N MET A 144 -9.09 -0.81 49.14
CA MET A 144 -9.76 0.48 49.46
C MET A 144 -8.85 1.54 50.11
N GLY A 145 -7.58 1.23 50.39
CA GLY A 145 -6.69 2.13 51.16
C GLY A 145 -5.51 2.76 50.40
N ASP A 146 -5.03 2.15 49.32
CA ASP A 146 -3.75 2.52 48.69
C ASP A 146 -3.85 2.61 47.16
N PRO A 147 -3.63 3.80 46.55
CA PRO A 147 -3.70 4.01 45.10
C PRO A 147 -2.76 3.13 44.25
N TYR A 148 -1.70 2.57 44.85
CA TYR A 148 -0.69 1.79 44.12
C TYR A 148 -1.04 0.30 43.95
N GLN A 149 -1.91 -0.25 44.79
CA GLN A 149 -2.26 -1.68 44.80
C GLN A 149 -2.88 -2.18 43.49
N PRO A 150 -3.79 -1.45 42.81
CA PRO A 150 -4.31 -1.86 41.50
C PRO A 150 -3.22 -1.94 40.43
N THR A 151 -2.22 -1.05 40.51
CA THR A 151 -1.09 -1.02 39.57
C THR A 151 -0.18 -2.22 39.75
N LEU A 152 0.11 -2.60 41.00
CA LEU A 152 0.89 -3.80 41.32
C LEU A 152 0.17 -5.09 40.93
N ALA A 153 -1.14 -5.18 41.19
CA ALA A 153 -1.96 -6.31 40.79
C ALA A 153 -1.98 -6.49 39.26
N ARG A 154 -2.06 -5.38 38.51
CA ARG A 154 -1.95 -5.37 37.04
C ARG A 154 -0.60 -5.90 36.57
N LEU A 155 0.51 -5.37 37.09
CA LEU A 155 1.86 -5.79 36.71
C LEU A 155 2.10 -7.28 37.03
N ALA A 156 1.57 -7.77 38.17
CA ALA A 156 1.65 -9.17 38.52
C ALA A 156 0.89 -10.06 37.53
N TRP A 157 -0.30 -9.64 37.08
CA TRP A 157 -1.06 -10.37 36.07
C TRP A 157 -0.39 -10.33 34.69
N GLU A 158 0.12 -9.18 34.24
CA GLU A 158 0.86 -9.06 32.97
C GLU A 158 2.08 -9.98 32.93
N LEU A 159 2.82 -10.05 34.05
CA LEU A 159 3.96 -10.95 34.20
C LEU A 159 3.51 -12.42 34.13
N GLU A 160 2.40 -12.77 34.78
CA GLU A 160 1.83 -14.11 34.73
C GLU A 160 1.36 -14.49 33.31
N GLN A 161 0.78 -13.56 32.56
CA GLN A 161 0.42 -13.77 31.15
C GLN A 161 1.64 -13.98 30.27
N GLN A 162 2.71 -13.19 30.46
CA GLN A 162 3.96 -13.38 29.73
C GLN A 162 4.58 -14.75 29.98
N LYS A 163 4.53 -15.25 31.22
CA LYS A 163 4.97 -16.61 31.56
C LYS A 163 4.17 -17.66 30.82
N ARG A 164 2.84 -17.60 30.87
CA ARG A 164 1.94 -18.54 30.17
C ARG A 164 2.18 -18.54 28.66
N LEU A 165 2.34 -17.37 28.04
CA LEU A 165 2.63 -17.26 26.61
C LEU A 165 3.99 -17.86 26.26
N THR A 166 5.01 -17.64 27.09
CA THR A 166 6.35 -18.22 26.89
C THR A 166 6.31 -19.74 26.99
N GLU A 167 5.57 -20.28 27.96
CA GLU A 167 5.37 -21.71 28.15
C GLU A 167 4.64 -22.34 26.97
N ASN A 168 3.50 -21.78 26.56
CA ASN A 168 2.74 -22.25 25.38
C ASN A 168 3.58 -22.17 24.09
N TYR A 169 4.40 -21.14 23.93
CA TYR A 169 5.29 -21.00 22.78
C TYR A 169 6.37 -22.10 22.77
N LEU A 170 6.97 -22.38 23.92
CA LEU A 170 7.93 -23.49 24.07
C LEU A 170 7.28 -24.85 23.81
N GLU A 171 6.05 -25.07 24.29
CA GLU A 171 5.26 -26.27 24.01
C GLU A 171 4.99 -26.42 22.51
N CYS A 172 4.53 -25.36 21.84
CA CYS A 172 4.31 -25.37 20.39
C CYS A 172 5.60 -25.63 19.60
N LEU A 173 6.74 -25.11 20.04
CA LEU A 173 8.03 -25.42 19.44
C LEU A 173 8.41 -26.90 19.62
N SER A 174 8.12 -27.50 20.77
CA SER A 174 8.32 -28.92 21.02
C SER A 174 7.40 -29.77 20.14
N ASN A 175 6.09 -29.45 20.12
CA ASN A 175 5.10 -30.12 19.28
C ASN A 175 5.42 -30.00 17.79
N LYS A 176 5.96 -28.85 17.34
CA LYS A 176 6.43 -28.68 15.96
C LYS A 176 7.65 -29.54 15.65
N LYS A 177 8.52 -29.82 16.63
CA LYS A 177 9.66 -30.74 16.46
C LYS A 177 9.18 -32.18 16.38
N SER A 178 8.26 -32.60 17.27
CA SER A 178 7.70 -33.96 17.25
C SER A 178 6.79 -34.22 16.04
N LEU A 179 6.02 -33.24 15.57
CA LEU A 179 5.22 -33.37 14.34
C LEU A 179 6.06 -33.49 13.06
N LYS A 180 7.35 -33.11 13.11
CA LYS A 180 8.28 -33.33 12.00
C LYS A 180 8.90 -34.73 12.00
N GLU A 181 8.70 -35.50 13.06
CA GLU A 181 9.07 -36.92 13.22
C GLU A 181 7.89 -37.79 12.72
N THR A 182 7.80 -38.10 11.42
CA THR A 182 8.47 -39.20 10.67
C THR A 182 7.60 -40.46 10.49
N GLU A 183 6.66 -40.82 11.37
CA GLU A 183 5.98 -42.12 11.22
C GLU A 183 5.03 -42.21 10.01
N VAL A 184 4.17 -41.21 9.80
CA VAL A 184 3.20 -41.25 8.70
C VAL A 184 3.88 -41.09 7.33
N LYS A 185 4.94 -40.27 7.25
CA LYS A 185 5.68 -40.05 6.01
C LYS A 185 6.50 -41.27 5.61
N GLU A 186 7.13 -41.95 6.57
CA GLU A 186 7.88 -43.18 6.33
C GLU A 186 6.96 -44.35 5.99
N TYR A 187 5.79 -44.45 6.64
CA TYR A 187 4.79 -45.45 6.26
C TYR A 187 4.32 -45.25 4.82
N LEU A 188 3.97 -44.01 4.44
CA LEU A 188 3.55 -43.67 3.08
C LEU A 188 4.67 -43.90 2.04
N SER A 189 5.92 -43.55 2.35
CA SER A 189 7.04 -43.80 1.44
C SER A 189 7.34 -45.30 1.28
N SER A 190 7.11 -46.10 2.33
CA SER A 190 7.23 -47.57 2.27
C SER A 190 6.06 -48.25 1.54
N LEU A 191 4.92 -47.57 1.39
CA LEU A 191 3.73 -48.11 0.72
C LEU A 191 3.86 -48.00 -0.81
N GLN A 192 4.51 -46.95 -1.31
CA GLN A 192 4.75 -46.72 -2.74
C GLN A 192 5.41 -47.91 -3.46
N PRO A 193 6.52 -48.51 -2.99
CA PRO A 193 7.13 -49.66 -3.67
C PRO A 193 6.25 -50.92 -3.62
N ARG A 194 5.46 -51.10 -2.55
CA ARG A 194 4.51 -52.21 -2.45
C ARG A 194 3.38 -52.09 -3.46
N LEU A 195 2.78 -50.90 -3.57
CA LEU A 195 1.76 -50.60 -4.57
C LEU A 195 2.29 -50.76 -5.99
N ASN A 196 3.52 -50.32 -6.27
CA ASN A 196 4.17 -50.51 -7.56
C ASN A 196 4.40 -51.99 -7.88
N SER A 197 4.82 -52.81 -6.92
CA SER A 197 4.98 -54.26 -7.12
C SER A 197 3.65 -54.95 -7.42
N ILE A 198 2.57 -54.52 -6.75
CA ILE A 198 1.22 -55.01 -6.99
C ILE A 198 0.75 -54.59 -8.39
N MET A 199 0.94 -53.33 -8.77
CA MET A 199 0.63 -52.80 -10.10
C MET A 199 1.35 -53.60 -11.20
N LEU A 200 2.66 -53.85 -11.05
CA LEU A 200 3.44 -54.65 -12.00
C LEU A 200 2.94 -56.10 -12.12
N ALA A 201 2.49 -56.72 -11.03
CA ALA A 201 1.91 -58.06 -11.07
C ALA A 201 0.55 -58.08 -11.79
N PHE A 202 -0.25 -57.02 -11.65
CA PHE A 202 -1.51 -56.87 -12.36
C PHE A 202 -1.34 -56.63 -13.87
N LEU A 203 -0.24 -56.02 -14.32
CA LEU A 203 0.03 -55.81 -15.75
C LEU A 203 0.04 -57.13 -16.54
N LEU A 204 0.63 -58.19 -15.99
CA LEU A 204 0.69 -59.50 -16.63
C LEU A 204 -0.72 -60.12 -16.81
N VAL A 205 -1.59 -59.94 -15.82
CA VAL A 205 -2.98 -60.42 -15.87
C VAL A 205 -3.83 -59.54 -16.81
N GLN A 206 -3.55 -58.24 -16.84
CA GLN A 206 -4.19 -57.26 -17.71
C GLN A 206 -3.95 -57.56 -19.20
N GLU A 207 -2.70 -57.91 -19.54
CA GLU A 207 -2.29 -58.28 -20.90
C GLU A 207 -2.92 -59.62 -21.32
N TYR A 208 -3.02 -60.58 -20.40
CA TYR A 208 -3.67 -61.87 -20.66
C TYR A 208 -5.19 -61.76 -20.89
N LEU A 209 -5.88 -60.85 -20.19
CA LEU A 209 -7.33 -60.67 -20.28
C LEU A 209 -7.75 -59.58 -21.29
N PHE A 210 -6.81 -58.98 -22.02
CA PHE A 210 -7.06 -57.87 -22.95
C PHE A 210 -7.91 -56.74 -22.34
N MET A 211 -7.64 -56.36 -21.09
CA MET A 211 -8.39 -55.32 -20.38
C MET A 211 -7.54 -54.05 -20.23
N PRO A 212 -7.59 -53.06 -21.14
CA PRO A 212 -6.70 -51.90 -21.09
C PRO A 212 -7.14 -50.86 -20.03
N CYS A 213 -6.90 -51.17 -18.76
CA CYS A 213 -7.21 -50.28 -17.63
C CYS A 213 -6.41 -48.97 -17.71
N ASP A 214 -5.16 -49.04 -18.17
CA ASP A 214 -4.27 -47.88 -18.32
C ASP A 214 -4.77 -46.86 -19.36
N GLN A 215 -5.39 -47.34 -20.44
CA GLN A 215 -5.90 -46.45 -21.48
C GLN A 215 -7.12 -45.67 -20.98
N VAL A 216 -8.02 -46.34 -20.26
CA VAL A 216 -9.17 -45.70 -19.62
C VAL A 216 -8.68 -44.73 -18.55
N HIS A 217 -7.71 -45.11 -17.72
CA HIS A 217 -7.16 -44.25 -16.69
C HIS A 217 -6.51 -42.98 -17.27
N LYS A 218 -5.70 -43.10 -18.33
CA LYS A 218 -5.12 -41.95 -19.06
C LYS A 218 -6.19 -41.00 -19.61
N GLN A 219 -7.29 -41.54 -20.11
CA GLN A 219 -8.41 -40.71 -20.57
C GLN A 219 -9.10 -39.98 -19.40
N TYR A 220 -9.26 -40.63 -18.25
CA TYR A 220 -9.84 -40.00 -17.05
C TYR A 220 -8.91 -38.95 -16.43
N GLU A 221 -7.58 -39.17 -16.43
CA GLU A 221 -6.60 -38.15 -16.03
C GLU A 221 -6.68 -36.93 -16.95
N THR A 222 -6.77 -37.14 -18.27
CA THR A 222 -6.99 -36.06 -19.25
C THR A 222 -8.32 -35.34 -19.01
N ALA A 223 -9.38 -36.09 -18.64
CA ALA A 223 -10.71 -35.55 -18.38
C ALA A 223 -10.76 -34.62 -17.16
N ARG A 224 -9.82 -34.71 -16.21
CA ARG A 224 -9.76 -33.81 -15.04
C ARG A 224 -9.57 -32.34 -15.43
N HIS A 225 -9.01 -32.09 -16.61
CA HIS A 225 -8.77 -30.75 -17.15
C HIS A 225 -9.92 -30.25 -18.03
N LEU A 226 -11.01 -31.01 -18.18
CA LEU A 226 -12.18 -30.57 -18.93
C LEU A 226 -13.06 -29.60 -18.12
N PRO A 227 -13.70 -28.62 -18.78
CA PRO A 227 -14.77 -27.84 -18.19
C PRO A 227 -15.89 -28.73 -17.65
N PRO A 228 -16.59 -28.34 -16.57
CA PRO A 228 -17.62 -29.18 -15.94
C PRO A 228 -18.70 -29.73 -16.90
N PRO A 229 -19.22 -28.95 -17.87
CA PRO A 229 -20.20 -29.48 -18.83
C PRO A 229 -19.61 -30.57 -19.75
N LEU A 230 -18.35 -30.43 -20.15
CA LEU A 230 -17.67 -31.39 -21.03
C LEU A 230 -17.24 -32.66 -20.27
N TYR A 231 -16.86 -32.54 -18.99
CA TYR A 231 -16.57 -33.69 -18.14
C TYR A 231 -17.80 -34.59 -17.96
N VAL A 232 -18.96 -33.99 -17.66
CA VAL A 232 -20.23 -34.74 -17.53
C VAL A 232 -20.58 -35.45 -18.83
N MET A 233 -20.43 -34.78 -19.97
CA MET A 233 -20.67 -35.37 -21.29
C MET A 233 -19.74 -36.56 -21.56
N PHE A 234 -18.45 -36.44 -21.23
CA PHE A 234 -17.47 -37.53 -21.34
C PHE A 234 -17.85 -38.75 -20.48
N VAL A 235 -18.20 -38.54 -19.21
CA VAL A 235 -18.61 -39.64 -18.31
C VAL A 235 -19.89 -40.30 -18.81
N GLN A 236 -20.88 -39.53 -19.25
CA GLN A 236 -22.13 -40.08 -19.76
C GLN A 236 -21.94 -40.86 -21.06
N ALA A 237 -21.16 -40.32 -22.01
CA ALA A 237 -20.89 -40.98 -23.28
C ALA A 237 -20.08 -42.27 -23.12
N THR A 238 -19.09 -42.28 -22.21
CA THR A 238 -18.31 -43.49 -21.90
C THR A 238 -19.16 -44.57 -21.26
N VAL A 239 -20.03 -44.21 -20.31
CA VAL A 239 -20.98 -45.15 -19.68
C VAL A 239 -21.96 -45.70 -20.72
N TYR A 240 -22.49 -44.85 -21.61
CA TYR A 240 -23.41 -45.29 -22.66
C TYR A 240 -22.75 -46.22 -23.68
N GLY A 241 -21.50 -45.94 -24.08
CA GLY A 241 -20.73 -46.82 -24.96
C GLY A 241 -20.44 -48.19 -24.34
N GLN A 242 -20.18 -48.22 -23.03
CA GLN A 242 -19.96 -49.47 -22.31
C GLN A 242 -21.25 -50.28 -22.09
N ALA A 243 -22.37 -49.61 -21.78
CA ALA A 243 -23.63 -50.26 -21.42
C ALA A 243 -24.49 -50.66 -22.62
N CYS A 244 -24.59 -49.78 -23.62
CA CYS A 244 -25.62 -49.89 -24.67
C CYS A 244 -25.03 -50.02 -26.08
N ASN A 245 -23.90 -49.39 -26.38
CA ASN A 245 -23.32 -49.44 -27.72
C ASN A 245 -21.78 -49.49 -27.74
N LYS A 246 -21.22 -50.70 -27.87
CA LYS A 246 -19.77 -50.92 -27.93
C LYS A 246 -19.10 -50.35 -29.18
N THR A 247 -19.85 -49.89 -30.19
CA THR A 247 -19.27 -49.20 -31.36
C THR A 247 -19.04 -47.72 -31.10
N LEU A 248 -19.60 -47.15 -30.02
CA LEU A 248 -19.38 -45.76 -29.64
C LEU A 248 -18.02 -45.62 -28.95
N SER A 249 -17.10 -44.89 -29.56
CA SER A 249 -15.78 -44.58 -29.02
C SER A 249 -15.71 -43.11 -28.61
N VAL A 250 -15.21 -42.85 -27.41
CA VAL A 250 -15.09 -41.50 -26.84
C VAL A 250 -13.61 -41.14 -26.71
N ALA A 251 -13.21 -40.01 -27.26
CA ALA A 251 -11.85 -39.50 -27.17
C ALA A 251 -11.83 -38.03 -26.75
N ILE A 252 -10.77 -37.61 -26.05
CA ILE A 252 -10.52 -36.21 -25.71
C ILE A 252 -9.34 -35.76 -26.57
N GLU A 253 -9.53 -34.71 -27.36
CA GLU A 253 -8.52 -34.15 -28.26
C GLU A 253 -8.16 -32.72 -27.84
N GLY A 254 -6.87 -32.42 -27.82
CA GLY A 254 -6.34 -31.09 -27.49
C GLY A 254 -5.04 -31.11 -26.68
N SER A 255 -4.57 -29.92 -26.29
CA SER A 255 -3.35 -29.75 -25.47
C SER A 255 -3.69 -29.75 -23.98
N VAL A 256 -3.15 -30.72 -23.24
CA VAL A 256 -3.33 -30.84 -21.77
C VAL A 256 -2.55 -29.74 -21.03
N ASP A 257 -1.39 -29.35 -21.55
CA ASP A 257 -0.53 -28.34 -20.94
C ASP A 257 -1.21 -26.96 -20.92
N GLU A 258 -1.83 -26.56 -22.05
CA GLU A 258 -2.60 -25.32 -22.16
C GLU A 258 -3.86 -25.34 -21.29
N ALA A 259 -4.52 -26.49 -21.17
CA ALA A 259 -5.70 -26.64 -20.31
C ALA A 259 -5.33 -26.53 -18.83
N SER A 260 -4.22 -27.12 -18.41
CA SER A 260 -3.72 -27.04 -17.03
C SER A 260 -3.31 -25.62 -16.63
N ALA A 261 -2.78 -24.83 -17.58
CA ALA A 261 -2.40 -23.44 -17.36
C ALA A 261 -3.61 -22.53 -17.07
N LEU A 262 -4.80 -22.86 -17.56
CA LEU A 262 -6.03 -22.11 -17.25
C LEU A 262 -6.50 -22.28 -15.79
N PHE A 263 -6.07 -23.36 -15.11
CA PHE A 263 -6.40 -23.61 -13.71
C PHE A 263 -5.38 -23.01 -12.73
N LYS A 264 -4.20 -22.61 -13.21
CA LYS A 264 -3.25 -21.86 -12.39
C LYS A 264 -3.71 -20.40 -12.34
N PRO A 265 -3.97 -19.81 -11.15
CA PRO A 265 -4.11 -18.36 -11.05
C PRO A 265 -2.83 -17.70 -11.59
N PRO A 266 -2.89 -16.49 -12.17
CA PRO A 266 -1.70 -15.79 -12.64
C PRO A 266 -0.66 -15.76 -11.54
N GLU A 267 0.53 -16.28 -11.81
CA GLU A 267 1.69 -16.03 -10.97
C GLU A 267 2.01 -14.54 -11.11
N ASP A 268 1.51 -13.73 -10.17
CA ASP A 268 2.09 -12.42 -9.88
C ASP A 268 3.49 -12.66 -9.33
N SER A 269 4.47 -12.73 -10.23
CA SER A 269 5.88 -12.77 -9.90
C SER A 269 6.63 -11.69 -10.68
N GLN A 270 6.76 -10.51 -10.06
CA GLN A 270 7.92 -9.63 -10.25
C GLN A 270 8.26 -8.99 -8.90
N ASP A 271 8.84 -9.80 -8.01
CA ASP A 271 9.78 -9.31 -7.00
C ASP A 271 11.18 -9.39 -7.62
N ASP A 272 11.58 -8.38 -8.39
CA ASP A 272 12.97 -8.14 -8.77
C ASP A 272 13.51 -7.01 -7.89
N GLU A 273 13.96 -7.36 -6.69
CA GLU A 273 14.90 -6.54 -5.90
C GLU A 273 16.25 -6.56 -6.63
N SER A 274 16.44 -5.61 -7.54
CA SER A 274 17.73 -5.32 -8.16
C SER A 274 18.18 -3.92 -7.73
N ASP A 275 19.00 -3.90 -6.69
CA ASP A 275 19.79 -2.77 -6.23
C ASP A 275 20.83 -2.43 -7.32
N SER A 276 20.65 -1.30 -7.99
CA SER A 276 21.68 -0.73 -8.88
C SER A 276 21.63 0.79 -8.83
N ASP A 277 22.65 1.30 -8.15
CA ASP A 277 23.08 2.68 -7.99
C ASP A 277 23.60 3.23 -9.33
N ALA A 278 22.95 4.27 -9.90
CA ALA A 278 23.52 5.13 -10.93
C ALA A 278 22.70 6.42 -11.14
N GLU A 279 23.40 7.55 -11.07
CA GLU A 279 22.97 8.94 -11.18
C GLU A 279 22.52 9.39 -12.60
N GLU A 280 21.90 10.59 -12.58
CA GLU A 280 21.65 11.58 -13.66
C GLU A 280 20.35 11.59 -14.51
N GLU A 281 19.47 12.51 -14.07
CA GLU A 281 18.92 13.67 -14.78
C GLU A 281 18.14 13.58 -16.12
N GLN A 282 16.89 14.05 -16.00
CA GLN A 282 16.12 14.92 -16.91
C GLN A 282 15.65 14.36 -18.27
N THR A 283 14.32 14.23 -18.43
CA THR A 283 13.51 15.22 -19.17
C THR A 283 12.01 14.88 -19.10
N THR A 284 11.22 15.92 -18.84
CA THR A 284 9.75 15.95 -18.92
C THR A 284 9.25 15.87 -20.36
N LYS A 285 8.15 15.14 -20.62
CA LYS A 285 6.94 15.63 -21.35
C LYS A 285 5.87 14.55 -21.51
N CYS A 286 4.63 14.94 -21.23
CA CYS A 286 3.40 14.18 -21.37
C CYS A 286 2.77 14.37 -22.77
N ARG A 287 2.01 13.34 -23.18
CA ARG A 287 0.94 13.27 -24.21
C ARG A 287 1.31 12.80 -25.63
N GLN A 288 0.85 11.60 -25.97
CA GLN A 288 -0.13 11.37 -27.04
C GLN A 288 -0.96 10.09 -26.73
N PRO A 289 -2.29 10.09 -26.95
CA PRO A 289 -3.12 8.89 -26.86
C PRO A 289 -3.20 8.21 -28.23
N THR A 290 -2.76 6.96 -28.32
CA THR A 290 -2.85 6.19 -29.56
C THR A 290 -4.16 5.39 -29.59
N LEU A 291 -5.07 5.79 -30.48
CA LEU A 291 -6.16 4.95 -30.99
C LEU A 291 -5.58 3.60 -31.43
N GLY A 292 -5.94 2.52 -30.75
CA GLY A 292 -5.47 1.18 -31.12
C GLY A 292 -6.03 0.04 -30.27
N ILE A 293 -7.26 0.15 -29.77
CA ILE A 293 -7.92 -0.91 -28.98
C ILE A 293 -9.33 -1.10 -29.53
N GLN A 294 -9.47 -1.90 -30.58
CA GLN A 294 -10.81 -2.37 -30.97
C GLN A 294 -10.82 -3.68 -31.78
N LEU A 295 -9.66 -4.27 -32.11
CA LEU A 295 -9.58 -5.56 -32.81
C LEU A 295 -9.29 -6.74 -31.87
N ASP A 296 -8.61 -6.53 -30.74
CA ASP A 296 -8.27 -7.62 -29.81
C ASP A 296 -9.40 -8.05 -28.86
N ASP A 297 -10.37 -7.17 -28.57
CA ASP A 297 -11.45 -7.50 -27.62
C ASP A 297 -12.36 -8.63 -28.12
N LYS A 298 -12.58 -8.74 -29.44
CA LYS A 298 -13.41 -9.82 -30.01
C LYS A 298 -12.74 -11.19 -29.88
N HIS A 299 -11.41 -11.24 -29.96
CA HIS A 299 -10.62 -12.47 -29.80
C HIS A 299 -10.56 -12.95 -28.34
N MET A 300 -10.75 -12.05 -27.37
CA MET A 300 -10.84 -12.40 -25.95
C MET A 300 -12.19 -12.98 -25.55
N ILE A 301 -13.28 -12.57 -26.22
CA ILE A 301 -14.66 -12.98 -25.90
C ILE A 301 -14.98 -14.40 -26.42
N LEU A 302 -14.34 -14.85 -27.50
CA LEU A 302 -14.58 -16.14 -28.15
C LEU A 302 -13.38 -17.10 -28.04
N LYS A 303 -12.73 -17.18 -26.88
CA LYS A 303 -11.67 -18.17 -26.66
C LYS A 303 -12.26 -19.57 -26.54
N ARG A 304 -11.87 -20.47 -27.45
CA ARG A 304 -12.18 -21.89 -27.33
C ARG A 304 -11.33 -22.52 -26.24
N HIS A 305 -11.91 -23.46 -25.51
CA HIS A 305 -11.16 -24.29 -24.59
C HIS A 305 -10.16 -25.16 -25.38
N PRO A 306 -8.91 -25.33 -24.90
CA PRO A 306 -7.87 -26.10 -25.61
C PRO A 306 -8.16 -27.60 -25.70
N LEU A 307 -9.10 -28.12 -24.89
CA LEU A 307 -9.60 -29.51 -24.97
C LEU A 307 -11.02 -29.58 -25.52
N SER A 308 -11.28 -30.61 -26.32
CA SER A 308 -12.55 -30.96 -26.92
C SER A 308 -12.86 -32.46 -26.76
N VAL A 309 -14.14 -32.83 -26.68
CA VAL A 309 -14.59 -34.23 -26.55
C VAL A 309 -15.16 -34.67 -27.89
N MET A 310 -14.61 -35.74 -28.46
CA MET A 310 -15.00 -36.33 -29.73
C MET A 310 -15.70 -37.68 -29.52
N LEU A 311 -16.78 -37.90 -30.24
CA LEU A 311 -17.57 -39.13 -30.23
C LEU A 311 -17.52 -39.75 -31.63
N TYR A 312 -17.04 -40.99 -31.71
CA TYR A 312 -16.90 -41.79 -32.92
C TYR A 312 -17.86 -42.97 -32.89
#